data_AF-A0A5K1DAH7-F1
#
_entry.id   AF-A0A5K1DAH7-F1
#
_cell.length_a   1.000
_cell.length_b   1.000
_cell.length_c   1.000
_cell.angle_alpha   90.00
_cell.angle_beta   90.00
_cell.angle_gamma   90.00
#
_symmetry.space_group_name_H-M   'P 1'
#
loop_
_entity.id
_entity.type
_entity.pdbx_description
1 polymer ?
#
loop_
_entity_poly.entity_id
_entity_poly.type
_entity_poly.pdbx_seq_one_letter_code
_entity_poly.pdbx_strand_id
1 'polypeptide(L)' 'AVERWLVDRAVLPIENSLGGSIHRNYDLLLRHHLHIVGEVQFAVRHCLLAAPGVKLEGLKRVLSHPQ' A
#
# COMPACT_ATOMS: atom_id res chain seq x y z
N ALA A 1 -6.31 13.25 -8.81
CA ALA A 1 -5.22 14.21 -8.51
C ALA A 1 -4.32 14.39 -9.73
N VAL A 2 -3.74 13.30 -10.29
CA VAL A 2 -2.88 13.35 -11.49
C VAL A 2 -3.58 13.95 -12.70
N GLU A 3 -4.76 13.41 -13.09
CA GLU A 3 -5.54 13.93 -14.23
C GLU A 3 -5.97 15.39 -14.08
N ARG A 4 -6.10 15.87 -12.83
CA ARG A 4 -6.45 17.26 -12.52
C ARG A 4 -5.22 18.15 -12.33
N TRP A 5 -4.02 17.66 -12.65
CA TRP A 5 -2.74 18.37 -12.50
C TRP A 5 -2.46 18.89 -11.09
N LEU A 6 -3.01 18.23 -10.06
CA LEU A 6 -2.74 18.56 -8.66
C LEU A 6 -1.45 17.91 -8.14
N VAL A 7 -0.98 16.87 -8.82
CA VAL A 7 0.26 16.13 -8.55
C VAL A 7 0.83 15.64 -9.87
N ASP A 8 2.16 15.49 -9.95
CA ASP A 8 2.82 15.06 -11.19
C ASP A 8 2.69 13.56 -11.45
N ARG A 9 2.68 12.74 -10.39
CA ARG A 9 2.66 11.27 -10.45
C ARG A 9 1.89 10.66 -9.29
N ALA A 10 1.47 9.41 -9.47
CA ALA A 10 0.89 8.59 -8.41
C ALA A 10 1.53 7.20 -8.40
N VAL A 11 1.58 6.58 -7.22
CA VAL A 11 1.99 5.19 -7.03
C VAL A 11 0.73 4.40 -6.67
N LEU A 12 0.46 3.34 -7.43
CA LEU A 12 -0.69 2.47 -7.22
C LEU A 12 -0.20 1.03 -6.98
N PRO A 13 -0.74 0.32 -5.98
CA PRO A 13 -0.51 -1.11 -5.87
C PRO A 13 -1.31 -1.81 -6.98
N ILE A 14 -0.62 -2.58 -7.82
CA ILE A 14 -1.25 -3.29 -8.94
C ILE A 14 -1.46 -4.77 -8.62
N GLU A 15 -0.55 -5.35 -7.83
CA GLU A 15 -0.59 -6.74 -7.41
C GLU A 15 -0.02 -6.90 -5.99
N ASN A 16 -0.50 -7.91 -5.27
CA ASN A 16 0.08 -8.38 -4.02
C ASN A 16 0.35 -9.90 -4.15
N SER A 17 1.47 -10.38 -3.64
CA SER A 17 1.83 -11.81 -3.72
C SER A 17 0.85 -12.74 -2.98
N LEU A 18 0.14 -12.27 -1.96
CA LEU A 18 -0.89 -12.99 -1.21
C LEU A 18 -2.30 -12.78 -1.80
N GLY A 19 -2.59 -11.55 -2.22
CA GLY A 19 -3.93 -11.13 -2.67
C GLY A 19 -4.15 -11.19 -4.18
N GLY A 20 -3.10 -11.45 -4.96
CA GLY A 20 -3.13 -11.39 -6.41
C GLY A 20 -3.31 -9.97 -6.96
N SER A 21 -3.81 -9.90 -8.18
CA SER A 21 -4.03 -8.65 -8.90
C SER A 21 -5.17 -7.82 -8.32
N ILE A 22 -4.96 -6.52 -8.19
CA ILE A 22 -5.96 -5.57 -7.68
C ILE A 22 -6.76 -5.03 -8.88
N HIS A 23 -7.73 -5.81 -9.36
CA HIS A 23 -8.50 -5.51 -10.57
C HIS A 23 -9.14 -4.12 -10.58
N ARG A 24 -9.60 -3.63 -9.42
CA ARG A 24 -10.17 -2.28 -9.30
C ARG A 24 -9.20 -1.18 -9.77
N ASN A 25 -7.90 -1.34 -9.52
CA ASN A 25 -6.91 -0.35 -9.95
C ASN A 25 -6.63 -0.45 -11.45
N TYR A 26 -6.67 -1.66 -12.03
CA TYR A 26 -6.64 -1.83 -13.48
C TYR A 26 -7.83 -1.17 -14.16
N ASP A 27 -9.04 -1.37 -13.64
CA ASP A 27 -10.26 -0.75 -14.17
C ASP A 27 -10.17 0.78 -14.17
N LEU A 28 -9.59 1.35 -13.11
CA LEU A 28 -9.36 2.80 -13.02
C LEU A 28 -8.32 3.28 -14.03
N LEU A 29 -7.23 2.54 -14.22
CA LEU A 29 -6.23 2.87 -15.24
C LEU A 29 -6.82 2.82 -16.66
N LEU A 30 -7.75 1.90 -16.93
CA LEU A 30 -8.43 1.81 -18.23
C LEU A 30 -9.43 2.96 -18.46
N ARG A 31 -10.02 3.51 -17.40
CA ARG A 31 -11.02 4.58 -17.49
C ARG A 31 -10.43 5.99 -17.59
N HIS A 32 -9.18 6.17 -17.18
CA HIS A 32 -8.50 7.47 -17.16
C HIS A 32 -7.36 7.50 -18.18
N HIS A 33 -7.08 8.68 -18.73
CA HIS A 33 -5.99 8.87 -19.70
C HIS A 33 -4.64 9.03 -18.97
N LEU A 34 -4.21 7.97 -18.29
CA LEU A 34 -2.95 7.92 -17.53
C LEU A 34 -1.98 6.93 -18.17
N HIS A 35 -0.68 7.18 -18.01
CA HIS A 35 0.38 6.31 -18.51
C HIS A 35 1.22 5.77 -17.37
N ILE A 36 1.56 4.48 -17.42
CA ILE A 36 2.50 3.86 -16.49
C ILE A 36 3.91 4.25 -16.93
N VAL A 37 4.64 4.92 -16.03
CA VAL A 37 6.01 5.43 -16.30
C VAL A 37 7.10 4.63 -15.59
N GLY A 38 6.72 3.61 -14.82
CA GLY A 38 7.64 2.74 -14.10
C GLY A 38 6.90 1.80 -13.16
N GLU A 39 7.63 0.81 -12.65
CA GLU A 39 7.16 -0.18 -11.69
C GLU A 39 8.17 -0.37 -10.56
N VAL A 40 7.69 -0.83 -9.41
CA VAL A 40 8.54 -1.20 -8.27
C VAL A 40 7.92 -2.38 -7.53
N GLN A 41 8.75 -3.34 -7.18
CA GLN A 41 8.38 -4.42 -6.26
C GLN A 41 8.77 -4.02 -4.85
N PHE A 42 7.78 -3.97 -3.96
CA PHE A 42 7.98 -3.56 -2.57
C PHE A 42 7.71 -4.72 -1.61
N ALA A 43 8.73 -5.11 -0.85
CA ALA A 43 8.62 -6.18 0.14
C ALA A 43 7.91 -5.69 1.41
N VAL A 44 6.69 -6.18 1.65
CA VAL A 44 5.92 -5.86 2.86
C VAL A 44 6.50 -6.65 4.05
N ARG A 45 6.91 -5.92 5.10
CA ARG A 45 7.40 -6.49 6.36
C ARG A 45 6.61 -5.90 7.52
N HIS A 46 5.96 -6.77 8.29
CA HIS A 46 5.28 -6.35 9.51
C HIS A 46 6.27 -6.30 10.67
N CYS A 47 6.23 -5.19 11.41
CA CYS A 47 7.02 -4.99 12.62
C CYS A 47 6.06 -4.74 13.79
N LEU A 48 6.30 -5.39 14.93
CA LEU A 48 5.62 -5.04 16.17
C LEU A 48 6.22 -3.74 16.71
N LEU A 49 5.40 -2.70 16.82
CA LEU A 49 5.82 -1.39 17.31
C LEU A 49 5.24 -1.12 18.70
N ALA A 50 6.06 -0.56 19.58
CA ALA A 50 5.66 -0.15 20.91
C ALA A 50 6.32 1.19 21.28
N ALA A 51 5.78 1.89 22.26
CA ALA A 51 6.39 3.12 22.78
C ALA A 51 7.78 2.83 23.38
N PRO A 52 8.71 3.80 23.38
CA PRO A 52 10.04 3.61 23.94
C PRO A 52 9.99 3.11 25.40
N GLY A 53 10.83 2.12 25.72
CA GLY A 53 10.92 1.54 27.07
C GLY A 53 9.85 0.50 27.41
N VAL A 54 8.86 0.26 26.54
CA VAL A 54 7.87 -0.81 26.74
C VAL A 54 8.52 -2.17 26.48
N LYS A 55 8.42 -3.07 27.48
CA LYS A 55 8.84 -4.46 27.34
C LYS A 55 7.74 -5.30 26.71
N LEU A 56 8.13 -6.34 25.98
CA LEU A 56 7.21 -7.28 25.34
C LEU A 56 6.23 -7.92 26.34
N GLU A 57 6.71 -8.22 27.56
CA GLU A 57 5.93 -8.79 28.66
C GLU A 57 4.74 -7.91 29.10
N GLY A 58 4.85 -6.59 28.89
CA GLY A 58 3.80 -5.64 29.26
C GLY A 58 2.71 -5.46 28.19
N LEU A 59 2.87 -6.09 27.03
CA LEU A 59 1.92 -5.95 25.92
C LEU A 59 0.66 -6.79 26.17
N LYS A 60 -0.51 -6.14 26.15
CA LYS A 60 -1.81 -6.80 26.36
C LYS A 60 -2.60 -6.99 25.08
N ARG A 61 -2.37 -6.13 24.08
CA ARG A 61 -3.15 -6.08 22.84
C ARG A 61 -2.24 -5.66 21.70
N VAL A 62 -2.41 -6.31 20.56
CA VAL A 62 -1.81 -5.92 19.28
C VAL A 62 -2.94 -5.47 18.38
N LEU A 63 -2.77 -4.33 17.71
CA LEU A 63 -3.73 -3.75 16.78
C LEU A 63 -3.06 -3.65 15.42
N SER A 64 -3.74 -4.16 14.40
CA SER A 64 -3.35 -4.04 12.99
C SER A 64 -4.60 -4.01 12.14
N HIS A 65 -4.44 -3.77 10.85
CA HIS A 65 -5.46 -4.14 9.88
C HIS A 65 -5.72 -5.66 9.97
N PRO A 66 -6.96 -6.15 9.79
CA PRO A 66 -7.28 -7.59 9.88
C PRO A 66 -6.55 -8.47 8.86
N GLN A 67 -6.00 -7.86 7.81
CA GLN A 67 -5.31 -8.50 6.70
C GLN A 67 -3.82 -8.14 6.70
#